data_AF-A0A419AAW8-F1
#
_entry.id   AF-A0A419AAW8-F1
#
_cell.length_a   1.000
_cell.length_b   1.000
_cell.length_c   1.000
_cell.angle_alpha   90.00
_cell.angle_beta   90.00
_cell.angle_gamma   90.00
#
_symmetry.space_group_name_H-M   'P 1'
#
loop_
_entity.id
_entity.type
_entity.pdbx_description
1 polymer ?
#
loop_
_entity_poly.entity_id
_entity_poly.type
_entity_poly.pdbx_seq_one_letter_code
_entity_poly.pdbx_strand_id
1 'polypeptide(L)'
;MNRAMTTILASAMCLAALGACKIVPNPEPGSGDAAAPLDDDQRMALKAQEVFDGQLVAYVSDKAIELPVLRSALEGGLDAAGAAHGVRPQAEGSPWNFLLKGEGTVIEANRESRAGTMALDVDGDGQPDLTVQLGPVIRGTSLRDAADFIVFTDYRDQIEFAKLARALNDRAHEAVNLPDGALAGKTYRFEGATTLRSATEPLLLVPTLLEEVAP
;
A
#
# COMPACT_ATOMS: atom_id res chain seq x y z
N MET A 1 24.97 70.02 42.67
CA MET A 1 23.82 70.96 42.58
C MET A 1 23.73 71.47 41.16
N ASN A 2 22.59 71.17 40.54
CA ASN A 2 22.07 71.53 39.22
C ASN A 2 22.76 72.66 38.45
N ARG A 3 22.97 72.42 37.15
CA ARG A 3 22.19 73.15 36.13
C ARG A 3 22.19 72.44 34.78
N ALA A 4 20.96 72.17 34.35
CA ALA A 4 20.58 71.58 33.09
C ALA A 4 20.72 72.58 31.93
N MET A 5 21.03 72.02 30.75
CA MET A 5 20.32 72.21 29.48
C MET A 5 20.09 73.65 28.99
N THR A 6 20.63 73.97 27.81
CA THR A 6 19.88 74.14 26.54
C THR A 6 20.65 75.08 25.61
N THR A 7 21.08 74.60 24.44
CA THR A 7 21.16 75.47 23.25
C THR A 7 21.03 74.61 21.98
N ILE A 8 19.98 74.90 21.22
CA ILE A 8 19.60 74.29 19.95
C ILE A 8 20.38 75.00 18.85
N LEU A 9 20.98 74.25 17.90
CA LEU A 9 21.32 74.79 16.59
C LEU A 9 21.15 73.72 15.51
N ALA A 10 20.33 74.05 14.52
CA ALA A 10 19.98 73.26 13.35
C ALA A 10 21.02 73.40 12.23
N SER A 11 21.20 72.35 11.43
CA SER A 11 21.53 72.33 9.97
C SER A 11 22.18 70.97 9.65
N ALA A 12 21.52 70.08 8.90
CA ALA A 12 21.40 70.04 7.44
C ALA A 12 22.38 69.02 6.83
N MET A 13 21.80 67.97 6.27
CA MET A 13 22.18 67.33 5.00
C MET A 13 23.58 66.73 4.88
N CYS A 14 23.67 65.40 4.99
CA CYS A 14 24.61 64.59 4.22
C CYS A 14 23.91 63.30 3.76
N LEU A 15 23.43 63.36 2.52
CA LEU A 15 22.99 62.24 1.70
C LEU A 15 24.24 61.41 1.35
N ALA A 16 24.42 60.25 1.98
CA ALA A 16 25.41 59.27 1.55
C ALA A 16 24.69 58.24 0.65
N ALA A 17 25.02 58.30 -0.63
CA ALA A 17 24.58 57.36 -1.65
C ALA A 17 25.18 55.97 -1.38
N LEU A 18 24.32 55.00 -1.04
CA LEU A 18 24.61 53.57 -1.19
C LEU A 18 23.81 53.06 -2.38
N GLY A 19 24.33 53.34 -3.57
CA GLY A 19 23.88 52.72 -4.80
C GLY A 19 24.49 51.33 -4.98
N ALA A 20 23.64 50.38 -5.34
CA ALA A 20 23.93 49.08 -5.95
C ALA A 20 24.24 47.88 -5.02
N CYS A 21 23.32 47.59 -4.09
CA CYS A 21 22.80 46.22 -4.02
C CYS A 21 21.51 46.20 -4.83
N LYS A 22 21.53 45.60 -6.02
CA LYS A 22 20.28 45.25 -6.71
C LYS A 22 19.55 44.28 -5.80
N ILE A 23 18.50 44.76 -5.13
CA ILE A 23 17.48 43.88 -4.56
C ILE A 23 16.94 43.08 -5.74
N VAL A 24 17.41 41.84 -5.84
CA VAL A 24 16.76 40.82 -6.63
C VAL A 24 15.50 40.52 -5.83
N PRO A 25 14.29 40.79 -6.36
CA PRO A 25 13.08 40.33 -5.72
C PRO A 25 13.25 38.83 -5.50
N ASN A 26 13.24 38.40 -4.24
CA ASN A 26 13.03 36.98 -4.00
C ASN A 26 11.63 36.72 -4.56
N PRO A 27 11.47 35.86 -5.57
CA PRO A 27 10.13 35.51 -6.02
C PRO A 27 9.31 35.13 -4.79
N GLU A 28 8.09 35.65 -4.67
CA GLU A 28 7.17 35.12 -3.67
C GLU A 28 7.15 33.60 -3.86
N PRO A 29 7.23 32.80 -2.78
CA PRO A 29 7.13 31.35 -2.91
C PRO A 29 5.77 31.06 -3.55
N GLY A 30 5.78 30.75 -4.85
CA GLY A 30 4.57 30.63 -5.68
C GLY A 30 4.54 31.46 -6.98
N SER A 31 5.59 32.22 -7.34
CA SER A 31 5.65 32.98 -8.62
C SER A 31 6.32 32.23 -9.78
N GLY A 32 6.00 30.95 -9.89
CA GLY A 32 6.06 30.15 -11.09
C GLY A 32 4.91 29.16 -11.02
N ASP A 33 4.44 28.64 -12.15
CA ASP A 33 3.48 27.52 -12.20
C ASP A 33 4.11 26.21 -11.64
N ALA A 34 4.72 26.28 -10.46
CA ALA A 34 5.12 25.13 -9.69
C ALA A 34 3.85 24.55 -9.08
N ALA A 35 3.49 23.34 -9.53
CA ALA A 35 2.42 22.57 -8.93
C ALA A 35 2.58 22.56 -7.40
N ALA A 36 1.46 22.71 -6.68
CA ALA A 36 1.45 22.60 -5.23
C ALA A 36 2.16 21.29 -4.82
N PRO A 37 2.97 21.29 -3.74
CA PRO A 37 3.58 20.07 -3.25
C PRO A 37 2.52 18.99 -3.05
N LEU A 38 2.81 17.77 -3.51
CA LEU A 38 1.90 16.64 -3.35
C LEU A 38 1.61 16.39 -1.87
N ASP A 39 0.34 16.16 -1.54
CA ASP A 39 -0.02 15.70 -0.21
C ASP A 39 0.41 14.24 0.00
N ASP A 40 0.33 13.76 1.25
CA ASP A 40 0.73 12.40 1.60
C ASP A 40 -0.06 11.32 0.84
N ASP A 41 -1.34 11.56 0.53
CA ASP A 41 -2.16 10.56 -0.18
C ASP A 41 -1.70 10.45 -1.63
N GLN A 42 -1.43 11.59 -2.29
CA GLN A 42 -0.89 11.64 -3.65
C GLN A 42 0.52 11.02 -3.71
N ARG A 43 1.39 11.33 -2.74
CA ARG A 43 2.74 10.73 -2.68
C ARG A 43 2.67 9.22 -2.50
N MET A 44 1.81 8.71 -1.61
CA MET A 44 1.67 7.28 -1.38
C MET A 44 0.97 6.55 -2.52
N ALA A 45 0.04 7.19 -3.24
CA ALA A 45 -0.54 6.65 -4.47
C ALA A 45 0.53 6.43 -5.56
N LEU A 46 1.35 7.44 -5.82
CA LEU A 46 2.47 7.31 -6.77
C LEU A 46 3.47 6.23 -6.32
N LYS A 47 3.81 6.21 -5.03
CA LYS A 47 4.72 5.20 -4.48
C LYS A 47 4.16 3.79 -4.60
N ALA A 48 2.87 3.61 -4.28
CA ALA A 48 2.20 2.32 -4.41
C ALA A 48 2.18 1.85 -5.86
N GLN A 49 1.93 2.73 -6.82
CA GLN A 49 2.00 2.36 -8.24
C GLN A 49 3.41 1.90 -8.62
N GLU A 50 4.45 2.67 -8.27
CA GLU A 50 5.85 2.32 -8.54
C GLU A 50 6.21 0.96 -7.91
N VAL A 51 5.88 0.77 -6.64
CA VAL A 51 6.18 -0.45 -5.88
C VAL A 51 5.39 -1.64 -6.42
N PHE A 52 4.09 -1.48 -6.67
CA PHE A 52 3.23 -2.55 -7.13
C PHE A 52 3.67 -3.06 -8.50
N ASP A 53 3.74 -2.16 -9.48
CA ASP A 53 4.03 -2.49 -10.88
C ASP A 53 5.49 -2.88 -11.08
N GLY A 54 6.41 -2.21 -10.38
CA GLY A 54 7.85 -2.37 -10.59
C GLY A 54 8.51 -3.49 -9.79
N GLN A 55 7.91 -3.91 -8.67
CA GLN A 55 8.56 -4.84 -7.74
C GLN A 55 7.61 -5.88 -7.17
N LEU A 56 6.47 -5.47 -6.64
CA LEU A 56 5.61 -6.34 -5.84
C LEU A 56 5.04 -7.49 -6.65
N VAL A 57 4.52 -7.25 -7.86
CA VAL A 57 3.96 -8.33 -8.70
C VAL A 57 5.01 -9.42 -8.97
N ALA A 58 6.23 -9.03 -9.35
CA ALA A 58 7.31 -9.98 -9.60
C ALA A 58 7.76 -10.70 -8.33
N TYR A 59 7.83 -9.96 -7.21
CA TYR A 59 8.19 -10.52 -5.90
C TYR A 59 7.16 -11.57 -5.43
N VAL A 60 5.86 -11.28 -5.57
CA VAL A 60 4.81 -12.25 -5.24
C VAL A 60 4.92 -13.48 -6.15
N SER A 61 5.09 -13.30 -7.46
CA SER A 61 5.20 -14.43 -8.39
C SER A 61 6.37 -15.37 -8.06
N ASP A 62 7.52 -14.81 -7.69
CA ASP A 62 8.72 -15.56 -7.30
C ASP A 62 8.58 -16.28 -5.94
N LYS A 63 7.97 -15.62 -4.95
CA LYS A 63 7.95 -16.08 -3.55
C LYS A 63 6.67 -16.82 -3.16
N ALA A 64 5.59 -16.66 -3.89
CA ALA A 64 4.31 -17.27 -3.55
C ALA A 64 4.40 -18.80 -3.55
N ILE A 65 3.84 -19.39 -2.50
CA ILE A 65 3.70 -20.84 -2.36
C ILE A 65 2.30 -21.27 -2.80
N GLU A 66 2.17 -22.54 -3.20
CA GLU A 66 0.87 -23.13 -3.53
C GLU A 66 -0.02 -23.20 -2.28
N LEU A 67 -1.31 -22.91 -2.43
CA LEU A 67 -2.27 -22.96 -1.32
C LEU A 67 -2.25 -24.30 -0.54
N PRO A 68 -2.19 -25.49 -1.18
CA PRO A 68 -2.07 -26.76 -0.47
C PRO A 68 -0.83 -26.87 0.42
N VAL A 69 0.28 -26.23 0.06
CA VAL A 69 1.51 -26.20 0.89
C VAL A 69 1.26 -25.43 2.18
N LEU A 70 0.60 -24.26 2.10
CA LEU A 70 0.23 -23.52 3.30
C LEU A 70 -0.74 -24.32 4.17
N ARG A 71 -1.77 -24.93 3.59
CA ARG A 71 -2.75 -25.74 4.35
C ARG A 71 -2.08 -26.86 5.14
N SER A 72 -1.20 -27.62 4.49
CA SER A 72 -0.45 -28.68 5.16
C SER A 72 0.45 -28.12 6.26
N ALA A 73 1.13 -26.99 6.03
CA ALA A 73 1.95 -26.35 7.05
C ALA A 73 1.14 -25.89 8.27
N LEU A 74 -0.11 -25.42 8.07
CA LEU A 74 -1.00 -24.98 9.14
C LEU A 74 -1.48 -26.11 10.06
N GLU A 75 -1.40 -27.38 9.65
CA GLU A 75 -1.64 -28.54 10.54
C GLU A 75 -0.64 -28.59 11.70
N GLY A 76 0.58 -28.08 11.49
CA GLY A 76 1.59 -27.90 12.53
C GLY A 76 1.39 -26.65 13.40
N GLY A 77 0.36 -25.85 13.11
CA GLY A 77 0.07 -24.59 13.78
C GLY A 77 0.63 -23.35 13.07
N LEU A 78 0.06 -22.18 13.37
CA LEU A 78 0.35 -20.94 12.65
C LEU A 78 1.82 -20.50 12.77
N ASP A 79 2.44 -20.63 13.94
CA ASP A 79 3.83 -20.21 14.12
C ASP A 79 4.81 -21.11 13.34
N ALA A 80 4.52 -22.41 13.22
CA ALA A 80 5.33 -23.32 12.42
C ALA A 80 5.21 -23.01 10.91
N ALA A 81 3.98 -22.80 10.43
CA ALA A 81 3.73 -22.39 9.05
C ALA A 81 4.38 -21.03 8.75
N GLY A 82 4.23 -20.07 9.66
CA GLY A 82 4.82 -18.75 9.58
C GLY A 82 6.35 -18.77 9.51
N ALA A 83 6.99 -19.55 10.38
CA ALA A 83 8.45 -19.69 10.37
C ALA A 83 8.99 -20.32 9.06
N ALA A 84 8.21 -21.20 8.42
CA ALA A 84 8.60 -21.88 7.19
C ALA A 84 8.33 -21.06 5.92
N HIS A 85 7.22 -20.33 5.88
CA HIS A 85 6.67 -19.75 4.64
C HIS A 85 6.17 -18.31 4.76
N GLY A 86 6.16 -17.74 5.96
CA GLY A 86 5.56 -16.45 6.24
C GLY A 86 6.56 -15.31 6.40
N VAL A 87 6.02 -14.10 6.36
CA VAL A 87 6.70 -12.84 6.70
C VAL A 87 5.99 -12.24 7.90
N ARG A 88 6.76 -11.81 8.91
CA ARG A 88 6.24 -11.18 10.13
C ARG A 88 7.00 -9.89 10.43
N PRO A 89 6.29 -8.76 10.66
CA PRO A 89 6.93 -7.59 11.25
C PRO A 89 7.60 -7.95 12.58
N GLN A 90 8.73 -7.30 12.90
CA GLN A 90 9.53 -7.61 14.10
C GLN A 90 8.81 -7.34 15.43
N ALA A 91 7.63 -6.74 15.42
CA ALA A 91 6.84 -6.53 16.64
C ALA A 91 6.22 -7.85 17.12
N GLU A 92 6.46 -8.18 18.39
CA GLU A 92 5.87 -9.35 19.05
C GLU A 92 4.34 -9.33 18.94
N GLY A 93 3.75 -10.48 18.63
CA GLY A 93 2.29 -10.61 18.45
C GLY A 93 1.75 -10.12 17.10
N SER A 94 2.60 -9.66 16.18
CA SER A 94 2.17 -9.31 14.81
C SER A 94 1.55 -10.53 14.10
N PRO A 95 0.59 -10.36 13.18
CA PRO A 95 0.10 -11.49 12.40
C PRO A 95 1.18 -12.01 11.43
N TRP A 96 1.00 -13.24 10.96
CA TRP A 96 1.82 -13.81 9.90
C TRP A 96 1.23 -13.47 8.54
N ASN A 97 2.07 -13.08 7.59
CA ASN A 97 1.67 -12.78 6.22
C ASN A 97 2.23 -13.85 5.30
N PHE A 98 1.45 -14.27 4.31
CA PHE A 98 1.82 -15.32 3.37
C PHE A 98 1.57 -14.84 1.95
N LEU A 99 2.48 -15.22 1.05
CA LEU A 99 2.31 -15.05 -0.39
C LEU A 99 1.82 -16.36 -0.96
N LEU A 100 0.67 -16.32 -1.62
CA LEU A 100 -0.04 -17.49 -2.09
C LEU A 100 -0.29 -17.41 -3.58
N LYS A 101 -0.25 -18.57 -4.22
CA LYS A 101 -0.70 -18.78 -5.59
C LYS A 101 -1.45 -20.09 -5.72
N GLY A 102 -2.17 -20.21 -6.83
CA GLY A 102 -2.87 -21.42 -7.22
C GLY A 102 -3.91 -21.15 -8.28
N GLU A 103 -4.71 -22.17 -8.55
CA GLU A 103 -5.87 -22.10 -9.43
C GLU A 103 -7.09 -22.59 -8.65
N GLY A 104 -8.24 -21.98 -8.89
CA GLY A 104 -9.49 -22.41 -8.25
C GLY A 104 -10.71 -22.11 -9.08
N THR A 105 -11.74 -22.93 -8.91
CA THR A 105 -13.05 -22.76 -9.53
C THR A 105 -13.88 -21.80 -8.69
N VAL A 106 -14.49 -20.81 -9.33
CA VAL A 106 -15.34 -19.83 -8.64
C VAL A 106 -16.62 -20.51 -8.17
N ILE A 107 -16.81 -20.55 -6.85
CA ILE A 107 -18.05 -20.99 -6.21
C ILE A 107 -19.06 -19.86 -6.17
N GLU A 108 -18.61 -18.68 -5.73
CA GLU A 108 -19.44 -17.49 -5.58
C GLU A 108 -18.63 -16.23 -5.90
N ALA A 109 -19.26 -15.24 -6.51
CA ALA A 109 -18.67 -13.91 -6.68
C ALA A 109 -19.70 -12.83 -6.33
N ASN A 110 -19.34 -11.95 -5.41
CA ASN A 110 -20.11 -10.75 -5.06
C ASN A 110 -19.42 -9.53 -5.70
N ARG A 111 -20.08 -8.94 -6.69
CA ARG A 111 -19.63 -7.70 -7.36
C ARG A 111 -20.55 -6.51 -7.08
N GLU A 112 -21.61 -6.70 -6.31
CA GLU A 112 -22.59 -5.65 -5.99
C GLU A 112 -22.11 -4.77 -4.83
N SER A 113 -21.39 -5.38 -3.87
CA SER A 113 -20.82 -4.67 -2.74
C SER A 113 -19.56 -3.90 -3.12
N ARG A 114 -19.33 -2.77 -2.45
CA ARG A 114 -18.05 -2.05 -2.50
C ARG A 114 -16.88 -2.89 -1.98
N ALA A 115 -17.13 -3.88 -1.14
CA ALA A 115 -16.13 -4.86 -0.73
C ALA A 115 -16.41 -6.17 -1.46
N GLY A 116 -16.27 -6.14 -2.79
CA GLY A 116 -16.51 -7.29 -3.65
C GLY A 116 -15.55 -8.43 -3.34
N THR A 117 -16.02 -9.66 -3.53
CA THR A 117 -15.28 -10.88 -3.19
C THR A 117 -15.52 -11.97 -4.23
N MET A 118 -14.56 -12.87 -4.35
CA MET A 118 -14.66 -14.10 -5.14
C MET A 118 -14.19 -15.27 -4.29
N ALA A 119 -15.08 -16.22 -4.05
CA ALA A 119 -14.79 -17.45 -3.33
C ALA A 119 -14.34 -18.52 -4.32
N LEU A 120 -13.17 -19.11 -4.08
CA LEU A 120 -12.54 -20.10 -4.93
C LEU A 120 -12.49 -21.45 -4.20
N ASP A 121 -12.83 -22.50 -4.92
CA ASP A 121 -12.58 -23.91 -4.59
C ASP A 121 -11.30 -24.33 -5.32
N VAL A 122 -10.28 -24.69 -4.55
CA VAL A 122 -8.93 -25.01 -5.04
C VAL A 122 -8.67 -26.51 -5.02
N ASP A 123 -9.34 -27.26 -4.13
CA ASP A 123 -9.17 -28.71 -4.01
C ASP A 123 -10.24 -29.54 -4.76
N GLY A 124 -11.29 -28.89 -5.27
CA GLY A 124 -12.35 -29.48 -6.08
C GLY A 124 -13.46 -30.14 -5.27
N ASP A 125 -13.58 -29.87 -3.96
CA ASP A 125 -14.61 -30.44 -3.10
C ASP A 125 -15.98 -29.72 -3.16
N GLY A 126 -16.04 -28.61 -3.91
CA GLY A 126 -17.23 -27.76 -4.06
C GLY A 126 -17.43 -26.76 -2.92
N GLN A 127 -16.47 -26.59 -2.02
CA GLN A 127 -16.49 -25.63 -0.92
C GLN A 127 -15.46 -24.51 -1.12
N PRO A 128 -15.70 -23.32 -0.56
CA PRO A 128 -14.76 -22.21 -0.68
C PRO A 128 -13.52 -22.44 0.20
N ASP A 129 -12.38 -22.58 -0.47
CA ASP A 129 -11.05 -22.67 0.14
C ASP A 129 -10.46 -21.31 0.49
N LEU A 130 -10.67 -20.34 -0.40
CA LEU A 130 -10.02 -19.04 -0.40
C LEU A 130 -11.03 -17.97 -0.83
N THR A 131 -10.99 -16.81 -0.20
CA THR A 131 -11.72 -15.62 -0.66
C THR A 131 -10.75 -14.58 -1.19
N VAL A 132 -10.85 -14.24 -2.47
CA VAL A 132 -10.13 -13.14 -3.10
C VAL A 132 -10.93 -11.84 -2.95
N GLN A 133 -10.28 -10.77 -2.47
CA GLN A 133 -10.87 -9.44 -2.39
C GLN A 133 -10.80 -8.74 -3.74
N LEU A 134 -11.95 -8.48 -4.36
CA LEU A 134 -12.05 -7.82 -5.66
C LEU A 134 -12.08 -6.28 -5.56
N GLY A 135 -12.46 -5.73 -4.41
CA GLY A 135 -12.59 -4.29 -4.22
C GLY A 135 -13.90 -3.71 -4.77
N PRO A 136 -14.00 -2.38 -4.96
CA PRO A 136 -12.94 -1.37 -4.81
C PRO A 136 -12.47 -1.08 -3.36
N VAL A 137 -13.19 -1.55 -2.34
CA VAL A 137 -12.78 -1.41 -0.93
C VAL A 137 -12.15 -2.71 -0.46
N ILE A 138 -10.83 -2.80 -0.62
CA ILE A 138 -10.02 -3.93 -0.13
C ILE A 138 -9.54 -3.63 1.30
N ARG A 139 -9.71 -4.59 2.19
CA ARG A 139 -9.39 -4.46 3.62
C ARG A 139 -8.01 -5.03 3.93
N GLY A 140 -7.42 -4.52 4.99
CA GLY A 140 -6.17 -5.01 5.55
C GLY A 140 -4.95 -4.39 4.88
N THR A 141 -3.79 -4.95 5.20
CA THR A 141 -2.46 -4.45 4.82
C THR A 141 -1.58 -5.57 4.25
N SER A 142 -2.20 -6.69 3.83
CA SER A 142 -1.50 -7.94 3.50
C SER A 142 -0.42 -7.76 2.45
N LEU A 143 -0.68 -7.00 1.38
CA LEU A 143 0.32 -6.73 0.34
C LEU A 143 1.57 -6.02 0.88
N ARG A 144 1.36 -4.98 1.70
CA ARG A 144 2.46 -4.23 2.31
C ARG A 144 3.24 -5.10 3.29
N ASP A 145 2.53 -5.86 4.11
CA ASP A 145 3.13 -6.58 5.24
C ASP A 145 3.72 -7.94 4.84
N ALA A 146 3.37 -8.48 3.67
CA ALA A 146 3.98 -9.66 3.07
C ALA A 146 5.24 -9.35 2.24
N ALA A 147 5.52 -8.07 1.96
CA ALA A 147 6.69 -7.62 1.23
C ALA A 147 7.80 -7.21 2.20
N ASP A 148 8.79 -8.07 2.37
CA ASP A 148 9.88 -7.88 3.35
C ASP A 148 10.77 -6.65 3.06
N PHE A 149 10.82 -6.22 1.80
CA PHE A 149 11.52 -5.02 1.36
C PHE A 149 10.76 -3.72 1.67
N ILE A 150 9.50 -3.77 2.13
CA ILE A 150 8.74 -2.59 2.55
C ILE A 150 8.90 -2.40 4.06
N VAL A 151 9.86 -1.57 4.45
CA VAL A 151 10.25 -1.41 5.86
C VAL A 151 9.67 -0.12 6.44
N PHE A 152 9.04 -0.20 7.62
CA PHE A 152 8.42 0.95 8.29
C PHE A 152 9.37 2.14 8.48
N THR A 153 10.67 1.89 8.72
CA THR A 153 11.67 2.94 8.96
C THR A 153 11.96 3.82 7.74
N ASP A 154 11.50 3.42 6.56
CA ASP A 154 11.62 4.22 5.34
C ASP A 154 10.49 5.26 5.21
N TYR A 155 9.55 5.26 6.16
CA TYR A 155 8.39 6.15 6.20
C TYR A 155 8.43 7.04 7.43
N ARG A 156 7.83 8.23 7.32
CA ARG A 156 7.83 9.26 8.34
C ARG A 156 7.14 8.81 9.62
N ASP A 157 5.99 8.15 9.49
CA ASP A 157 5.13 7.77 10.59
C ASP A 157 4.14 6.64 10.21
N GLN A 158 3.33 6.22 11.19
CA GLN A 158 2.32 5.17 11.02
C GLN A 158 1.18 5.58 10.07
N ILE A 159 0.91 6.88 9.93
CA ILE A 159 -0.15 7.38 9.06
C ILE A 159 0.30 7.23 7.60
N GLU A 160 1.52 7.65 7.27
CA GLU A 160 2.10 7.48 5.93
C GLU A 160 2.21 6.00 5.56
N PHE A 161 2.65 5.15 6.50
CA PHE A 161 2.74 3.72 6.27
C PHE A 161 1.37 3.06 6.04
N ALA A 162 0.32 3.51 6.74
CA ALA A 162 -1.04 3.05 6.52
C ALA A 162 -1.62 3.54 5.18
N LYS A 163 -1.28 4.76 4.76
CA LYS A 163 -1.65 5.32 3.45
C LYS A 163 -1.03 4.51 2.32
N LEU A 164 0.23 4.09 2.43
CA LEU A 164 0.84 3.17 1.47
C LEU A 164 0.06 1.85 1.35
N ALA A 165 -0.30 1.22 2.48
CA ALA A 165 -1.06 -0.04 2.43
C ALA A 165 -2.41 0.12 1.72
N ARG A 166 -3.12 1.23 1.99
CA ARG A 166 -4.36 1.56 1.28
C ARG A 166 -4.11 1.75 -0.21
N ALA A 167 -3.10 2.53 -0.58
CA ALA A 167 -2.78 2.80 -1.97
C ALA A 167 -2.35 1.54 -2.74
N LEU A 168 -1.64 0.60 -2.10
CA LEU A 168 -1.32 -0.71 -2.68
C LEU A 168 -2.57 -1.54 -2.93
N ASN A 169 -3.54 -1.52 -2.01
CA ASN A 169 -4.83 -2.17 -2.18
C ASN A 169 -5.65 -1.53 -3.32
N ASP A 170 -5.65 -0.20 -3.43
CA ASP A 170 -6.34 0.51 -4.51
C ASP A 170 -5.71 0.11 -5.87
N ARG A 171 -4.38 0.08 -5.95
CA ARG A 171 -3.66 -0.36 -7.15
C ARG A 171 -3.92 -1.83 -7.50
N ALA A 172 -4.04 -2.70 -6.49
CA ALA A 172 -4.39 -4.11 -6.67
C ALA A 172 -5.78 -4.28 -7.30
N HIS A 173 -6.76 -3.51 -6.82
CA HIS A 173 -8.10 -3.48 -7.42
C HIS A 173 -8.05 -3.03 -8.89
N GLU A 174 -7.29 -1.98 -9.20
CA GLU A 174 -7.14 -1.47 -10.57
C GLU A 174 -6.42 -2.44 -11.51
N ALA A 175 -5.54 -3.28 -10.99
CA ALA A 175 -4.80 -4.28 -11.77
C ALA A 175 -5.65 -5.51 -12.14
N VAL A 176 -6.71 -5.79 -11.38
CA VAL A 176 -7.60 -6.93 -11.64
C VAL A 176 -8.65 -6.55 -12.69
N ASN A 177 -8.60 -7.20 -13.84
CA ASN A 177 -9.59 -7.06 -14.90
C ASN A 177 -10.41 -8.34 -15.05
N LEU A 178 -11.68 -8.30 -14.67
CA LEU A 178 -12.60 -9.43 -14.78
C LEU A 178 -13.61 -9.20 -15.90
N PRO A 179 -13.95 -10.24 -16.69
CA PRO A 179 -14.95 -10.11 -17.73
C PRO A 179 -16.32 -9.75 -17.13
N ASP A 180 -17.18 -9.15 -17.95
CA ASP A 180 -18.58 -8.97 -17.60
C ASP A 180 -19.30 -10.32 -17.56
N GLY A 181 -20.34 -10.41 -16.73
CA GLY A 181 -21.18 -11.60 -16.60
C GLY A 181 -20.84 -12.50 -15.42
N ALA A 182 -21.35 -13.74 -15.48
CA ALA A 182 -21.22 -14.72 -14.41
C ALA A 182 -19.80 -15.29 -14.34
N LEU A 183 -19.21 -15.26 -13.14
CA LEU A 183 -17.90 -15.82 -12.88
C LEU A 183 -17.96 -17.24 -12.32
N ALA A 184 -19.08 -17.62 -11.72
CA ALA A 184 -19.28 -18.94 -11.12
C ALA A 184 -19.05 -20.09 -12.12
N GLY A 185 -18.35 -21.13 -11.67
CA GLY A 185 -17.99 -22.30 -12.47
C GLY A 185 -16.79 -22.12 -13.39
N LYS A 186 -16.20 -20.91 -13.48
CA LYS A 186 -14.96 -20.67 -14.21
C LYS A 186 -13.75 -20.87 -13.30
N THR A 187 -12.63 -21.25 -13.88
CA THR A 187 -11.36 -21.41 -13.17
C THR A 187 -10.50 -20.16 -13.31
N TYR A 188 -9.94 -19.69 -12.20
CA TYR A 188 -9.05 -18.54 -12.15
C TYR A 188 -7.73 -18.90 -11.50
N ARG A 189 -6.63 -18.45 -12.12
CA ARG A 189 -5.31 -18.42 -11.52
C ARG A 189 -5.17 -17.18 -10.69
N PHE A 190 -4.69 -17.32 -9.46
CA PHE A 190 -4.49 -16.21 -8.53
C PHE A 190 -3.06 -16.20 -8.00
N GLU A 191 -2.57 -14.99 -7.73
CA GLU A 191 -1.38 -14.74 -6.91
C GLU A 191 -1.70 -13.56 -5.99
N GLY A 192 -1.18 -13.56 -4.76
CA GLY A 192 -1.39 -12.43 -3.86
C GLY A 192 -0.90 -12.68 -2.44
N ALA A 193 -1.36 -11.83 -1.54
CA ALA A 193 -0.99 -11.88 -0.12
C ALA A 193 -2.20 -12.11 0.77
N THR A 194 -2.00 -12.88 1.84
CA THR A 194 -2.97 -13.04 2.93
C THR A 194 -2.28 -12.83 4.29
N THR A 195 -3.08 -12.54 5.31
CA THR A 195 -2.62 -12.31 6.68
C THR A 195 -3.42 -13.17 7.62
N LEU A 196 -2.75 -13.94 8.49
CA LEU A 196 -3.38 -14.84 9.46
C LEU A 196 -2.96 -14.52 10.89
N ARG A 197 -3.94 -14.63 11.80
CA ARG A 197 -3.84 -14.45 13.25
C ARG A 197 -4.09 -15.76 13.99
N SER A 198 -4.74 -16.72 13.35
CA SER A 198 -4.85 -18.10 13.83
C SER A 198 -4.78 -19.09 12.65
N ALA A 199 -4.49 -20.37 12.95
CA ALA A 199 -4.40 -21.41 11.92
C ALA A 199 -5.75 -21.78 11.28
N THR A 200 -6.86 -21.37 11.90
CA THR A 200 -8.22 -21.65 11.45
C THR A 200 -8.92 -20.41 10.89
N GLU A 201 -8.21 -19.29 10.76
CA GLU A 201 -8.77 -18.07 10.18
C GLU A 201 -9.05 -18.30 8.69
N PRO A 202 -10.24 -17.92 8.18
CA PRO A 202 -10.53 -17.99 6.76
C PRO A 202 -9.51 -17.21 5.94
N LEU A 203 -9.05 -17.79 4.83
CA LEU A 203 -8.06 -17.14 3.98
C LEU A 203 -8.71 -16.01 3.18
N LEU A 204 -8.27 -14.79 3.45
CA LEU A 204 -8.67 -13.59 2.71
C LEU A 204 -7.44 -13.06 1.96
N LEU A 205 -7.48 -13.11 0.63
CA LEU A 205 -6.36 -12.76 -0.23
C LEU A 205 -6.58 -11.43 -0.94
N VAL A 206 -5.55 -10.58 -0.93
CA VAL A 206 -5.46 -9.41 -1.79
C VAL A 206 -4.64 -9.79 -3.03
N PRO A 207 -5.23 -9.76 -4.24
CA PRO A 207 -4.56 -10.27 -5.43
C PRO A 207 -3.50 -9.29 -5.95
N THR A 208 -2.36 -9.81 -6.38
CA THR A 208 -1.47 -9.15 -7.36
C THR A 208 -1.76 -9.61 -8.78
N LEU A 209 -2.43 -10.75 -8.91
CA LEU A 209 -2.82 -11.35 -10.18
C LEU A 209 -4.13 -12.11 -10.01
N LEU A 210 -5.03 -11.99 -10.98
CA LEU A 210 -6.24 -12.79 -11.08
C LEU A 210 -6.65 -12.91 -12.56
N GLU A 211 -6.48 -14.09 -13.14
CA GLU A 211 -6.69 -14.33 -14.57
C GLU A 211 -7.53 -15.58 -14.79
N GLU A 212 -8.49 -15.53 -15.72
CA GLU A 212 -9.27 -16.70 -16.10
C GLU A 212 -8.37 -17.70 -16.83
N VAL A 213 -8.37 -18.95 -16.38
CA VAL A 213 -7.69 -20.04 -17.07
C VAL A 213 -8.59 -20.45 -18.22
N ALA A 214 -8.14 -20.22 -19.45
CA ALA A 214 -8.90 -20.61 -20.64
C ALA A 214 -9.09 -22.15 -20.66
N PRO A 215 -10.29 -22.64 -21.04
CA PRO A 215 -10.59 -24.07 -21.10
C PRO A 215 -9.80 -24.82 -22.18
#